data_AF-A0A268FAM9-F1
#
_entry.id   AF-A0A268FAM9-F1
#
_cell.length_a   1.000
_cell.length_b   1.000
_cell.length_c   1.000
_cell.angle_alpha   90.00
_cell.angle_beta   90.00
_cell.angle_gamma   90.00
#
_symmetry.space_group_name_H-M   'P 1'
#
loop_
_entity.id
_entity.type
_entity.pdbx_description
1 polymer ?
#
loop_
_entity_poly.entity_id
_entity_poly.type
_entity_poly.pdbx_seq_one_letter_code
_entity_poly.pdbx_strand_id
1 'polypeptide(L)'
;MDKRVERTQKLLLQSLMMFNLKNKNFYEISIRDLCEQAGIARQTFYRNYLVKEDIIIRQISNVMSDFKSVLKQQSFNASGFIQLLIQFWKQNQETFVLIEWAGISNEFIRQLANFNKLVMEQHKAFGKNSEYIANYYAGATYMFLKTFMEKNDFSQEAYAKGAAVYNQLTNQCKGLFEPLN
;
A
#
# COMPACT_ATOMS: atom_id res chain seq x y z
N MET A 1 -19.95 -0.70 4.70
CA MET A 1 -19.22 -0.03 5.79
C MET A 1 -20.05 1.15 6.26
N ASP A 2 -19.99 1.53 7.55
CA ASP A 2 -20.75 2.69 8.04
C ASP A 2 -20.16 3.99 7.45
N LYS A 3 -20.99 4.77 6.74
CA LYS A 3 -20.61 6.05 6.12
C LYS A 3 -20.00 7.03 7.11
N ARG A 4 -20.36 6.95 8.40
CA ARG A 4 -19.79 7.80 9.46
C ARG A 4 -18.32 7.45 9.70
N VAL A 5 -17.98 6.17 9.68
CA VAL A 5 -16.63 5.67 9.90
C VAL A 5 -15.71 6.06 8.73
N GLU A 6 -16.19 5.90 7.50
CA GLU A 6 -15.48 6.37 6.29
C GLU A 6 -15.19 7.86 6.33
N ARG A 7 -16.19 8.67 6.68
CA ARG A 7 -16.03 10.12 6.78
C ARG A 7 -14.99 10.50 7.84
N THR A 8 -15.03 9.87 9.01
CA THR A 8 -14.04 10.11 10.07
C THR A 8 -12.64 9.73 9.62
N GLN A 9 -12.47 8.57 8.97
CA GLN A 9 -11.17 8.16 8.44
C GLN A 9 -10.61 9.17 7.43
N LYS A 10 -11.44 9.65 6.49
CA LYS A 10 -11.04 10.64 5.50
C LYS A 10 -10.55 11.95 6.15
N LEU A 11 -11.29 12.49 7.12
CA LEU A 11 -10.91 13.72 7.83
C LEU A 11 -9.58 13.56 8.59
N LEU A 12 -9.37 12.40 9.21
CA LEU A 12 -8.12 12.09 9.91
C LEU A 12 -6.94 11.96 8.96
N LEU A 13 -7.09 11.27 7.82
CA LEU A 13 -6.05 11.16 6.79
C LEU A 13 -5.66 12.54 6.21
N GLN A 14 -6.65 13.37 5.90
CA GLN A 14 -6.41 14.75 5.44
C GLN A 14 -5.64 15.56 6.48
N SER A 15 -5.99 15.41 7.75
CA SER A 15 -5.32 16.10 8.86
C SER A 15 -3.88 15.63 9.05
N LEU A 16 -3.63 14.32 8.96
CA LEU A 16 -2.27 13.76 8.98
C LEU A 16 -1.43 14.32 7.82
N MET A 17 -1.99 14.35 6.61
CA MET A 17 -1.29 14.91 5.45
C MET A 17 -0.99 16.41 5.62
N MET A 18 -1.91 17.19 6.19
CA MET A 18 -1.66 18.60 6.51
C MET A 18 -0.52 18.80 7.52
N PHE A 19 -0.39 17.92 8.51
CA PHE A 19 0.74 17.98 9.45
C PHE A 19 2.06 17.59 8.79
N ASN A 20 2.04 16.56 7.94
CA ASN A 20 3.21 16.16 7.16
C ASN A 20 3.71 17.31 6.25
N LEU A 21 2.80 18.00 5.56
CA LEU A 21 3.12 19.18 4.72
C LEU A 21 3.71 20.35 5.52
N LYS A 22 3.44 20.41 6.82
CA LYS A 22 4.04 21.40 7.74
C LYS A 22 5.38 20.92 8.33
N ASN A 23 5.93 19.80 7.84
CA ASN A 23 7.16 19.17 8.33
C ASN A 23 7.14 18.87 9.84
N LYS A 24 5.96 18.58 10.41
CA LYS A 24 5.88 18.12 11.80
C LYS A 24 6.36 16.68 11.90
N ASN A 25 7.02 16.34 13.00
CA ASN A 25 7.32 14.95 13.30
C ASN A 25 6.01 14.20 13.63
N PHE A 26 5.83 13.01 13.06
CA PHE A 26 4.64 12.18 13.28
C PHE A 26 4.37 11.91 14.77
N TYR A 27 5.42 11.65 15.55
CA TYR A 27 5.33 11.28 16.96
C TYR A 27 5.05 12.47 17.89
N GLU A 28 5.31 13.70 17.44
CA GLU A 28 5.01 14.93 18.20
C GLU A 28 3.54 15.32 18.14
N ILE A 29 2.78 14.79 17.18
CA ILE A 29 1.36 15.11 17.01
C ILE A 29 0.56 14.31 18.02
N SER A 30 -0.12 15.00 18.94
CA SER A 30 -1.01 14.32 19.88
C SER A 30 -2.33 13.94 19.20
N ILE A 31 -3.04 12.97 19.78
CA ILE A 31 -4.42 12.63 19.35
C ILE A 31 -5.33 13.86 19.49
N ARG A 32 -5.07 14.72 20.49
CA ARG A 32 -5.78 15.99 20.66
C ARG A 32 -5.59 16.89 19.44
N ASP A 33 -4.34 17.17 19.05
CA ASP A 33 -4.03 18.04 17.90
C ASP A 33 -4.67 17.49 16.62
N LEU A 34 -4.60 16.17 16.44
CA LEU A 34 -5.18 15.51 15.28
C LEU A 34 -6.71 15.63 15.25
N CYS A 35 -7.38 15.42 16.38
CA CYS A 35 -8.84 15.56 16.47
C CYS A 35 -9.29 17.01 16.27
N GLU A 36 -8.56 17.98 16.83
CA GLU A 36 -8.82 19.41 16.65
C GLU A 36 -8.66 19.81 15.18
N GLN A 37 -7.58 19.38 14.52
CA GLN A 37 -7.35 19.61 13.08
C GLN A 37 -8.44 18.96 12.21
N ALA A 38 -8.90 17.77 12.56
CA ALA A 38 -9.92 17.02 11.82
C ALA A 38 -11.36 17.50 12.08
N GLY A 39 -11.57 18.37 13.07
CA GLY A 39 -12.90 18.81 13.49
C GLY A 39 -13.76 17.68 14.06
N ILE A 40 -13.16 16.73 14.78
CA ILE A 40 -13.88 15.61 15.41
C ILE A 40 -13.66 15.58 16.93
N ALA A 41 -14.61 15.00 17.66
CA ALA A 41 -14.45 14.73 19.09
C ALA A 41 -13.46 13.57 19.32
N ARG A 42 -12.66 13.64 20.41
CA ARG A 42 -11.70 12.58 20.77
C ARG A 42 -12.37 11.23 21.02
N GLN A 43 -13.59 11.23 21.55
CA GLN A 43 -14.40 10.03 21.74
C GLN A 43 -14.74 9.35 20.40
N THR A 44 -14.83 10.11 19.31
CA THR A 44 -15.02 9.56 17.96
C THR A 44 -13.76 8.89 17.45
N PHE A 45 -12.58 9.45 17.76
CA PHE A 45 -11.29 8.80 17.47
C PHE A 45 -11.18 7.46 18.23
N TYR A 46 -11.31 7.48 19.55
CA TYR A 46 -11.08 6.29 20.39
C TYR A 46 -12.10 5.16 20.20
N ARG A 47 -13.23 5.44 19.55
CA ARG A 47 -14.19 4.41 19.13
C ARG A 47 -13.66 3.54 17.99
N ASN A 48 -12.75 4.09 17.18
CA ASN A 48 -12.29 3.48 15.94
C ASN A 48 -10.80 3.14 15.93
N TYR A 49 -9.99 3.85 16.71
CA TYR A 49 -8.53 3.79 16.67
C TYR A 49 -7.96 3.85 18.09
N LEU A 50 -6.86 3.14 18.32
CA LEU A 50 -6.11 3.19 19.58
C LEU A 50 -4.95 4.19 19.46
N VAL A 51 -4.26 4.16 18.32
CA VAL A 51 -3.11 5.03 18.02
C VAL A 51 -3.26 5.67 16.63
N LYS A 52 -2.38 6.63 16.29
CA LYS A 52 -2.50 7.39 15.02
C LYS A 52 -2.21 6.51 13.80
N GLU A 53 -1.31 5.56 13.98
CA GLU A 53 -0.84 4.58 13.00
C GLU A 53 -2.01 3.75 12.47
N ASP A 54 -2.97 3.39 13.33
CA ASP A 54 -4.15 2.60 12.95
C ASP A 54 -4.95 3.23 11.80
N ILE A 55 -4.97 4.57 11.71
CA ILE A 55 -5.63 5.30 10.62
C ILE A 55 -4.97 4.96 9.28
N ILE A 56 -3.63 4.98 9.26
CA ILE A 56 -2.81 4.72 8.07
C ILE A 56 -2.85 3.22 7.75
N ILE A 57 -2.72 2.35 8.75
CA ILE A 57 -2.81 0.89 8.59
C ILE A 57 -4.14 0.49 7.95
N ARG A 58 -5.24 1.08 8.41
CA ARG A 58 -6.55 0.88 7.81
C ARG A 58 -6.61 1.40 6.38
N GLN A 59 -5.98 2.54 6.10
CA GLN A 59 -5.92 3.07 4.74
C GLN A 59 -5.13 2.15 3.80
N ILE A 60 -4.02 1.56 4.26
CA ILE A 60 -3.29 0.52 3.52
C ILE A 60 -4.23 -0.62 3.16
N SER A 61 -5.00 -1.12 4.13
CA SER A 61 -5.95 -2.22 3.89
C SER A 61 -7.05 -1.85 2.89
N ASN A 62 -7.57 -0.62 2.95
CA ASN A 62 -8.54 -0.12 1.97
C ASN A 62 -7.93 -0.09 0.55
N VAL A 63 -6.75 0.52 0.40
CA VAL A 63 -6.02 0.61 -0.88
C VAL A 63 -5.71 -0.78 -1.44
N MET A 64 -5.27 -1.72 -0.60
CA MET A 64 -5.01 -3.11 -1.01
C MET A 64 -6.30 -3.85 -1.43
N SER A 65 -7.42 -3.59 -0.75
CA SER A 65 -8.73 -4.15 -1.12
C SER A 65 -9.22 -3.59 -2.47
N ASP A 66 -9.02 -2.31 -2.71
CA ASP A 66 -9.35 -1.67 -3.98
C ASP A 66 -8.48 -2.24 -5.10
N PHE A 67 -7.18 -2.41 -4.87
CA PHE A 67 -6.26 -3.03 -5.83
C PHE A 67 -6.68 -4.46 -6.20
N LYS A 68 -7.04 -5.26 -5.18
CA LYS A 68 -7.58 -6.62 -5.37
C LYS A 68 -8.82 -6.62 -6.26
N SER A 69 -9.68 -5.61 -6.11
CA SER A 69 -10.91 -5.50 -6.90
C SER A 69 -10.62 -5.17 -8.36
N VAL A 70 -9.63 -4.31 -8.63
CA VAL A 70 -9.16 -4.01 -10.00
C VAL A 70 -8.55 -5.25 -10.65
N LEU A 71 -7.73 -6.00 -9.92
CA LEU A 71 -7.09 -7.21 -10.44
C LEU A 71 -8.07 -8.31 -10.85
N LYS A 72 -9.23 -8.40 -10.20
CA LYS A 72 -10.27 -9.38 -10.55
C LYS A 72 -11.00 -9.09 -11.86
N GLN A 73 -10.94 -7.85 -12.37
CA GLN A 73 -11.75 -7.42 -13.51
C GLN A 73 -11.08 -7.71 -14.85
N GLN A 74 -9.79 -8.00 -14.88
CA GLN A 74 -9.01 -8.09 -16.11
C GLN A 74 -7.89 -9.13 -15.96
N SER A 75 -7.52 -9.79 -17.05
CA SER A 75 -6.32 -10.64 -17.09
C SER A 75 -5.10 -9.80 -17.48
N PHE A 76 -3.99 -9.98 -16.76
CA PHE A 76 -2.74 -9.27 -17.03
C PHE A 76 -1.62 -10.26 -17.33
N ASN A 77 -0.71 -9.88 -18.24
CA ASN A 77 0.62 -10.47 -18.28
C ASN A 77 1.51 -9.80 -17.21
N ALA A 78 2.71 -10.35 -16.97
CA ALA A 78 3.61 -9.82 -15.94
C ALA A 78 3.96 -8.33 -16.13
N SER A 79 4.13 -7.86 -17.36
CA SER A 79 4.43 -6.44 -17.63
C SER A 79 3.24 -5.54 -17.30
N GLY A 80 2.05 -5.92 -17.77
CA GLY A 80 0.80 -5.19 -17.50
C GLY A 80 0.46 -5.15 -16.02
N PHE A 81 0.72 -6.24 -15.28
CA PHE A 81 0.54 -6.29 -13.84
C PHE A 81 1.42 -5.27 -13.11
N ILE A 82 2.71 -5.17 -13.47
CA ILE A 82 3.61 -4.22 -12.82
C ILE A 82 3.30 -2.77 -13.22
N GLN A 83 2.92 -2.50 -14.47
CA GLN A 83 2.47 -1.16 -14.87
C GLN A 83 1.23 -0.75 -14.09
N LEU A 84 0.26 -1.65 -13.91
CA LEU A 84 -0.92 -1.42 -13.09
C LEU A 84 -0.54 -1.15 -11.63
N LEU A 85 0.39 -1.93 -11.06
CA LEU A 85 0.88 -1.75 -9.70
C LEU A 85 1.48 -0.35 -9.51
N ILE A 86 2.34 0.10 -10.42
CA ILE A 86 2.95 1.44 -10.40
C ILE A 86 1.85 2.50 -10.50
N GLN A 87 0.95 2.38 -11.48
CA GLN A 87 -0.15 3.32 -11.70
C GLN A 87 -1.05 3.45 -10.47
N PHE A 88 -1.40 2.32 -9.87
CA PHE A 88 -2.31 2.27 -8.73
C PHE A 88 -1.68 2.94 -7.50
N TRP A 89 -0.40 2.69 -7.25
CA TRP A 89 0.31 3.33 -6.15
C TRP A 89 0.66 4.80 -6.42
N LYS A 90 0.79 5.21 -7.68
CA LYS A 90 0.84 6.63 -8.05
C LYS A 90 -0.47 7.34 -7.68
N GLN A 91 -1.62 6.75 -8.01
CA GLN A 91 -2.93 7.30 -7.64
C GLN A 91 -3.11 7.37 -6.12
N ASN A 92 -2.46 6.48 -5.36
CA ASN A 92 -2.51 6.42 -3.90
C ASN A 92 -1.23 6.95 -3.22
N GLN A 93 -0.43 7.79 -3.90
CA GLN A 93 0.88 8.22 -3.41
C GLN A 93 0.85 8.91 -2.04
N GLU A 94 -0.25 9.60 -1.69
CA GLU A 94 -0.40 10.22 -0.36
C GLU A 94 -0.39 9.16 0.75
N THR A 95 -0.96 7.99 0.50
CA THR A 95 -0.90 6.86 1.45
C THR A 95 0.55 6.40 1.61
N PHE A 96 1.32 6.32 0.52
CA PHE A 96 2.73 5.95 0.58
C PHE A 96 3.57 6.96 1.36
N VAL A 97 3.32 8.26 1.16
CA VAL A 97 3.95 9.34 1.93
C VAL A 97 3.65 9.18 3.43
N LEU A 98 2.41 8.90 3.81
CA LEU A 98 2.03 8.69 5.20
C LEU A 98 2.68 7.44 5.81
N ILE A 99 2.83 6.35 5.05
CA ILE A 99 3.53 5.13 5.48
C ILE A 99 4.98 5.45 5.85
N GLU A 100 5.69 6.17 4.98
CA GLU A 100 7.09 6.54 5.20
C GLU A 100 7.23 7.50 6.37
N TRP A 101 6.37 8.53 6.42
CA TRP A 101 6.39 9.54 7.49
C TRP A 101 6.10 8.96 8.87
N ALA A 102 5.20 8.00 8.98
CA ALA A 102 4.90 7.30 10.23
C ALA A 102 5.90 6.19 10.57
N GLY A 103 6.81 5.81 9.66
CA GLY A 103 7.79 4.75 9.89
C GLY A 103 7.19 3.34 9.98
N ILE A 104 6.04 3.11 9.34
CA ILE A 104 5.28 1.84 9.41
C ILE A 104 5.40 0.98 8.15
N SER A 105 6.49 1.12 7.39
CA SER A 105 6.74 0.35 6.16
C SER A 105 6.65 -1.16 6.36
N ASN A 106 7.08 -1.68 7.51
CA ASN A 106 6.96 -3.10 7.85
C ASN A 106 5.51 -3.60 7.84
N GLU A 107 4.55 -2.76 8.23
CA GLU A 107 3.13 -3.14 8.17
C GLU A 107 2.63 -3.19 6.72
N PHE A 108 3.08 -2.26 5.89
CA PHE A 108 2.78 -2.29 4.46
C PHE A 108 3.36 -3.55 3.78
N ILE A 109 4.63 -3.89 4.06
CA ILE A 109 5.27 -5.11 3.55
C ILE A 109 4.50 -6.36 4.01
N ARG A 110 4.06 -6.40 5.27
CA ARG A 110 3.24 -7.51 5.79
C ARG A 110 1.93 -7.67 5.02
N GLN A 111 1.23 -6.56 4.76
CA GLN A 111 -0.01 -6.59 3.98
C GLN A 111 0.22 -7.00 2.52
N LEU A 112 1.33 -6.57 1.90
CA LEU A 112 1.77 -7.05 0.59
C LEU A 112 2.03 -8.57 0.60
N ALA A 113 2.71 -9.09 1.62
CA ALA A 113 2.97 -10.53 1.74
C ALA A 113 1.68 -11.34 1.89
N ASN A 114 0.73 -10.86 2.70
CA ASN A 114 -0.58 -11.48 2.83
C ASN A 114 -1.37 -11.43 1.52
N PHE A 115 -1.29 -10.32 0.81
CA PHE A 115 -1.88 -10.18 -0.52
C PHE A 115 -1.27 -11.18 -1.52
N ASN A 116 0.05 -11.33 -1.54
CA ASN A 116 0.75 -12.31 -2.37
C ASN A 116 0.28 -13.75 -2.08
N LYS A 117 0.13 -14.14 -0.80
CA LYS A 117 -0.41 -15.45 -0.42
C LYS A 117 -1.82 -15.67 -0.99
N LEU A 118 -2.69 -14.67 -0.89
CA LEU A 118 -4.05 -14.73 -1.46
C LEU A 118 -4.05 -14.89 -2.99
N VAL A 119 -3.13 -14.23 -3.69
CA VAL A 119 -2.96 -14.39 -5.15
C VAL A 119 -2.51 -15.81 -5.47
N MET A 120 -1.50 -16.32 -4.77
CA MET A 120 -1.00 -17.69 -4.95
C MET A 120 -2.10 -18.74 -4.78
N GLU A 121 -2.94 -18.60 -3.75
CA GLU A 121 -4.08 -19.49 -3.49
C GLU A 121 -5.08 -19.49 -4.66
N GLN A 122 -5.43 -18.31 -5.18
CA GLN A 122 -6.37 -18.18 -6.30
C GLN A 122 -5.84 -18.83 -7.59
N HIS A 123 -4.52 -18.78 -7.79
CA HIS A 123 -3.85 -19.34 -8.97
C HIS A 123 -3.34 -20.77 -8.78
N LYS A 124 -3.62 -21.41 -7.64
CA LYS A 124 -3.08 -22.75 -7.28
C LYS A 124 -1.55 -22.83 -7.37
N ALA A 125 -0.87 -21.72 -7.12
CA ALA A 125 0.60 -21.63 -7.09
C ALA A 125 1.17 -21.86 -5.68
N PHE A 126 0.34 -22.30 -4.72
CA PHE A 126 0.73 -22.52 -3.34
C PHE A 126 1.47 -23.86 -3.13
N GLY A 127 2.52 -23.85 -2.29
CA GLY A 127 3.30 -25.03 -1.91
C GLY A 127 4.29 -24.80 -0.74
N LYS A 128 5.30 -25.66 -0.62
CA LYS A 128 6.28 -25.67 0.50
C LYS A 128 7.03 -24.34 0.68
N ASN A 129 7.22 -23.58 -0.40
CA ASN A 129 8.00 -22.33 -0.39
C ASN A 129 7.14 -21.06 -0.37
N SER A 130 5.82 -21.16 -0.18
CA SER A 130 4.89 -20.01 -0.35
C SER A 130 5.22 -18.83 0.54
N GLU A 131 5.67 -19.08 1.77
CA GLU A 131 6.04 -18.00 2.68
C GLU A 131 7.28 -17.24 2.23
N TYR A 132 8.32 -17.96 1.76
CA TYR A 132 9.51 -17.34 1.19
C TYR A 132 9.16 -16.52 -0.04
N ILE A 133 8.36 -17.08 -0.95
CA ILE A 133 7.91 -16.40 -2.18
C ILE A 133 7.14 -15.13 -1.82
N ALA A 134 6.11 -15.24 -0.97
CA ALA A 134 5.26 -14.11 -0.61
C ALA A 134 6.04 -12.96 0.05
N ASN A 135 6.94 -13.27 0.99
CA ASN A 135 7.76 -12.29 1.69
C ASN A 135 8.84 -11.68 0.77
N TYR A 136 9.48 -12.48 -0.07
CA TYR A 136 10.46 -11.99 -1.06
C TYR A 136 9.82 -10.96 -1.99
N TYR A 137 8.69 -11.31 -2.61
CA TYR A 137 7.98 -10.39 -3.51
C TYR A 137 7.45 -9.17 -2.79
N ALA A 138 7.01 -9.28 -1.53
CA ALA A 138 6.54 -8.14 -0.76
C ALA A 138 7.65 -7.13 -0.48
N GLY A 139 8.82 -7.61 -0.04
CA GLY A 139 9.99 -6.76 0.19
C GLY A 139 10.50 -6.13 -1.11
N ALA A 140 10.62 -6.92 -2.18
CA ALA A 140 11.02 -6.44 -3.49
C ALA A 140 10.04 -5.39 -4.04
N THR A 141 8.73 -5.65 -3.93
CA THR A 141 7.67 -4.72 -4.35
C THR A 141 7.76 -3.40 -3.60
N TYR A 142 7.86 -3.43 -2.27
CA TYR A 142 7.94 -2.21 -1.47
C TYR A 142 9.18 -1.39 -1.83
N MET A 143 10.36 -2.01 -1.87
CA MET A 143 11.60 -1.29 -2.19
C MET A 143 11.61 -0.75 -3.62
N PHE A 144 11.07 -1.51 -4.58
CA PHE A 144 10.89 -1.04 -5.95
C PHE A 144 9.96 0.18 -6.00
N LEU A 145 8.78 0.11 -5.38
CA LEU A 145 7.81 1.21 -5.36
C LEU A 145 8.41 2.46 -4.71
N LYS A 146 9.11 2.30 -3.58
CA LYS A 146 9.81 3.39 -2.91
C LYS A 146 10.77 4.11 -3.84
N THR A 147 11.70 3.36 -4.43
CA THR A 147 12.69 3.92 -5.36
C THR A 147 12.02 4.51 -6.60
N PHE A 148 10.98 3.85 -7.13
CA PHE A 148 10.29 4.32 -8.31
C PHE A 148 9.64 5.69 -8.06
N MET A 149 8.93 5.84 -6.93
CA MET A 149 8.25 7.08 -6.57
C MET A 149 9.21 8.24 -6.31
N GLU A 150 10.39 7.97 -5.76
CA GLU A 150 11.39 8.99 -5.45
C GLU A 150 12.17 9.48 -6.68
N LYS A 151 12.26 8.66 -7.74
CA LYS A 151 13.22 8.86 -8.83
C LYS A 151 12.61 9.06 -10.22
N ASN A 152 11.30 8.83 -10.40
CA ASN A 152 10.68 8.84 -11.73
C ASN A 152 9.58 9.90 -11.86
N ASP A 153 9.38 10.37 -13.09
CA ASP A 153 8.40 11.38 -13.46
C ASP A 153 6.99 10.83 -13.71
N PHE A 154 6.81 9.51 -13.59
CA PHE A 154 5.58 8.78 -13.88
C PHE A 154 5.07 8.92 -15.33
N SER A 155 5.97 9.19 -16.28
CA SER A 155 5.69 9.08 -17.70
C SER A 155 5.36 7.64 -18.11
N GLN A 156 4.67 7.47 -19.24
CA GLN A 156 4.39 6.13 -19.79
C GLN A 156 5.67 5.35 -20.09
N GLU A 157 6.73 6.06 -20.52
CA GLU A 157 8.05 5.47 -20.72
C GLU A 157 8.65 4.97 -19.39
N ALA A 158 8.56 5.75 -18.31
CA ALA A 158 9.01 5.34 -16.99
C ALA A 158 8.25 4.08 -16.50
N TYR A 159 6.94 3.98 -16.77
CA TYR A 159 6.14 2.81 -16.39
C TYR A 159 6.63 1.55 -17.12
N ALA A 160 6.82 1.65 -18.44
CA ALA A 160 7.31 0.54 -19.25
C ALA A 160 8.71 0.09 -18.81
N LYS A 161 9.63 1.03 -18.59
CA LYS A 161 10.99 0.74 -18.09
C LYS A 161 10.97 0.13 -16.70
N GLY A 162 10.18 0.68 -15.78
CA GLY A 162 10.02 0.16 -14.42
C GLY A 162 9.51 -1.28 -14.41
N ALA A 163 8.48 -1.57 -15.22
CA ALA A 163 7.94 -2.92 -15.37
C ALA A 163 8.97 -3.90 -15.97
N ALA A 164 9.76 -3.47 -16.96
CA ALA A 164 10.82 -4.31 -17.53
C ALA A 164 11.89 -4.66 -16.49
N VAL A 165 12.40 -3.65 -15.75
CA VAL A 165 13.41 -3.85 -14.71
C VAL A 165 12.89 -4.77 -13.60
N TYR A 166 11.68 -4.52 -13.09
CA TYR A 166 11.11 -5.34 -12.03
C TYR A 166 10.98 -6.80 -12.47
N ASN A 167 10.45 -7.05 -13.67
CA ASN A 167 10.25 -8.41 -14.19
C ASN A 167 11.57 -9.14 -14.47
N GLN A 168 12.61 -8.42 -14.92
CA GLN A 168 13.96 -8.97 -15.08
C GLN A 168 14.53 -9.44 -13.74
N LEU A 169 14.31 -8.68 -12.66
CA LEU A 169 14.82 -9.01 -11.32
C LEU A 169 14.01 -10.10 -10.62
N THR A 170 12.74 -10.27 -10.98
CA THR A 170 11.79 -11.10 -10.23
C THR A 170 11.22 -12.28 -11.03
N ASN A 171 11.95 -12.78 -12.02
CA ASN A 171 11.53 -13.93 -12.84
C ASN A 171 10.08 -13.80 -13.37
N GLN A 172 9.72 -12.61 -13.83
CA GLN A 172 8.40 -12.29 -14.39
C GLN A 172 7.21 -12.63 -13.46
N CYS A 173 7.36 -12.46 -12.14
CA CYS A 173 6.33 -12.77 -11.14
C CYS A 173 5.94 -14.27 -11.06
N LYS A 174 6.79 -15.19 -11.55
CA LYS A 174 6.60 -16.63 -11.34
C LYS A 174 6.58 -16.99 -9.86
N GLY A 175 5.75 -17.96 -9.48
CA GLY A 175 5.49 -18.32 -8.09
C GLY A 175 4.38 -17.49 -7.42
N LEU A 176 4.02 -16.31 -7.94
CA LEU A 176 2.78 -15.61 -7.53
C LEU A 176 1.58 -16.06 -8.36
N PHE A 177 1.75 -16.08 -9.69
CA PHE A 177 0.66 -16.37 -10.63
C PHE A 177 0.75 -17.76 -11.29
N GLU A 178 1.94 -18.37 -11.26
CA GLU A 178 2.23 -19.66 -11.89
C GLU A 178 3.04 -20.54 -10.93
N PRO A 179 2.82 -21.87 -10.89
CA PRO A 179 3.67 -22.78 -10.13
C PRO A 179 5.13 -22.73 -10.61
N LEU A 180 6.06 -22.93 -9.67
CA LEU A 180 7.47 -23.16 -10.01
C LEU A 180 7.63 -24.63 -10.42
N ASN A 181 7.91 -24.88 -11.70
CA ASN A 181 8.27 -26.21 -12.21
C ASN A 181 9.63 -26.67 -11.67
#